data_AF-A0A929UVE5-F1
#
_entry.id   AF-A0A929UVE5-F1
#
_cell.length_a   1.000
_cell.length_b   1.000
_cell.length_c   1.000
_cell.angle_alpha   90.00
_cell.angle_beta   90.00
_cell.angle_gamma   90.00
#
_symmetry.space_group_name_H-M   'P 1'
#
loop_
_entity.id
_entity.type
_entity.pdbx_description
1 polymer ?
#
loop_
_entity_poly.entity_id
_entity_poly.type
_entity_poly.pdbx_seq_one_letter_code
_entity_poly.pdbx_strand_id
1 'polypeptide(L)'
;RQASRRADLLSAQDDNRYTEATLGHAPTDTYGKRPLYDRALRTVSATYATRQDLKAHQQQTAFMNDIKDLETEIAVSGLIKNNAQRQQHSEFAEQLINSKELREKAGGNVFKDKNGKLIGADAALASAIATSRSEYAKSVDEARQIIEHYGLSSEQRQDLALGRKTIPLSGGVILGGDSIFVREASIKEQVKYGTAAEVAELLSELPLEFRSVLASSLAESGIKNRASFMGGKLIDDVGKGEIRNRGDLMNYFAEWLQGGKYKPETLASTDADAVKLLIEAVNTTSVITDKKRQDIKDVINTILTDRRLSANVTDAAKEQFENFRNIL
;
A
#
# COMPACT_ATOMS: atom_id res chain seq x y z
N ARG A 1 -40.32 17.09 19.79
CA ARG A 1 -41.48 17.54 18.99
C ARG A 1 -41.40 17.14 17.51
N GLN A 2 -40.22 17.05 16.88
CA GLN A 2 -40.05 16.45 15.52
C GLN A 2 -40.09 14.91 15.52
N ALA A 3 -39.58 14.24 16.57
CA ALA A 3 -39.62 12.78 16.70
C ALA A 3 -41.05 12.21 16.85
N SER A 4 -41.94 12.87 17.60
CA SER A 4 -43.34 12.44 17.72
C SER A 4 -44.11 12.52 16.40
N ARG A 5 -43.89 13.55 15.58
CA ARG A 5 -44.54 13.66 14.26
C ARG A 5 -44.07 12.59 13.26
N ARG A 6 -42.84 12.09 13.41
CA ARG A 6 -42.30 10.95 12.65
C ARG A 6 -42.96 9.62 13.02
N ALA A 7 -43.28 9.41 14.31
CA ALA A 7 -43.96 8.20 14.78
C ALA A 7 -45.44 8.18 14.34
N ASP A 8 -46.14 9.32 14.42
CA ASP A 8 -47.55 9.41 14.03
C ASP A 8 -47.76 9.19 12.51
N LEU A 9 -46.81 9.62 11.67
CA LEU A 9 -46.85 9.42 10.21
C LEU A 9 -46.56 7.97 9.78
N LEU A 10 -45.70 7.26 10.51
CA LEU A 10 -45.41 5.84 10.26
C LEU A 10 -46.58 4.94 10.67
N SER A 11 -47.23 5.24 11.80
CA SER A 11 -48.42 4.52 12.25
C SER A 11 -49.59 4.64 11.25
N ALA A 12 -49.76 5.81 10.63
CA ALA A 12 -50.81 6.04 9.62
C ALA A 12 -50.52 5.38 8.26
N GLN A 13 -49.26 5.05 7.95
CA GLN A 13 -48.88 4.31 6.74
C GLN A 13 -49.05 2.79 6.92
N ASP A 14 -48.82 2.27 8.13
CA ASP A 14 -49.00 0.85 8.44
C ASP A 14 -50.50 0.47 8.52
N ASP A 15 -51.37 1.32 9.07
CA ASP A 15 -52.83 1.09 9.12
C ASP A 15 -53.47 1.04 7.71
N ASN A 16 -52.96 1.84 6.76
CA ASN A 16 -53.43 1.84 5.36
C ASN A 16 -52.94 0.62 4.57
N ARG A 17 -51.72 0.12 4.82
CA ARG A 17 -51.23 -1.12 4.20
C ARG A 17 -51.95 -2.37 4.71
N TYR A 18 -52.34 -2.38 5.99
CA TYR A 18 -53.06 -3.51 6.57
C TYR A 18 -54.49 -3.64 6.05
N THR A 19 -55.16 -2.51 5.73
CA THR A 19 -56.52 -2.46 5.17
C THR A 19 -56.57 -2.83 3.69
N GLU A 20 -55.57 -2.45 2.89
CA GLU A 20 -55.48 -2.85 1.47
C GLU A 20 -55.15 -4.35 1.31
N ALA A 21 -54.37 -4.93 2.24
CA ALA A 21 -54.05 -6.35 2.25
C ALA A 21 -55.21 -7.26 2.71
N THR A 22 -56.15 -6.74 3.52
CA THR A 22 -57.32 -7.53 3.97
C THR A 22 -58.48 -7.57 2.97
N LEU A 23 -58.50 -6.69 1.96
CA LEU A 23 -59.59 -6.59 0.98
C LEU A 23 -59.33 -7.32 -0.35
N GLY A 24 -58.15 -7.91 -0.56
CA GLY A 24 -57.90 -8.89 -1.62
C GLY A 24 -58.20 -8.42 -3.07
N HIS A 25 -58.12 -7.12 -3.37
CA HIS A 25 -58.47 -6.60 -4.69
C HIS A 25 -57.27 -6.60 -5.65
N ALA A 26 -57.29 -7.53 -6.62
CA ALA A 26 -56.57 -7.38 -7.88
C ALA A 26 -57.31 -6.37 -8.79
N PRO A 27 -56.60 -5.54 -9.58
CA PRO A 27 -57.26 -4.56 -10.43
C PRO A 27 -57.97 -5.27 -11.58
N THR A 28 -59.30 -5.16 -11.63
CA THR A 28 -60.11 -5.68 -12.72
C THR A 28 -60.25 -4.64 -13.83
N ASP A 29 -59.66 -4.97 -14.96
CA ASP A 29 -59.75 -4.23 -16.21
C ASP A 29 -61.18 -4.38 -16.78
N THR A 30 -61.94 -3.28 -16.89
CA THR A 30 -63.28 -3.29 -17.50
C THR A 30 -63.40 -2.22 -18.58
N TYR A 31 -62.96 -2.57 -19.78
CA TYR A 31 -63.31 -1.87 -21.02
C TYR A 31 -64.79 -2.10 -21.36
N GLY A 32 -65.65 -1.18 -20.92
CA GLY A 32 -67.04 -1.06 -21.36
C GLY A 32 -67.28 0.31 -22.00
N LYS A 33 -67.64 0.33 -23.29
CA LYS A 33 -67.90 1.52 -24.11
C LYS A 33 -68.89 2.49 -23.43
N ARG A 34 -68.52 3.78 -23.29
CA ARG A 34 -69.35 4.85 -22.71
C ARG A 34 -69.24 6.17 -23.50
N PRO A 35 -70.24 7.09 -23.41
CA PRO A 35 -70.58 8.09 -24.44
C PRO A 35 -69.58 9.24 -24.60
N LEU A 36 -69.62 9.90 -25.77
CA LEU A 36 -68.69 10.94 -26.25
C LEU A 36 -68.51 12.17 -25.32
N TYR A 37 -69.41 12.41 -24.36
CA TYR A 37 -69.32 13.53 -23.43
C TYR A 37 -68.20 13.35 -22.37
N ASP A 38 -67.73 12.12 -22.14
CA ASP A 38 -66.63 11.83 -21.20
C ASP A 38 -65.23 12.12 -21.77
N ARG A 39 -65.10 12.33 -23.10
CA ARG A 39 -63.78 12.50 -23.74
C ARG A 39 -63.17 13.89 -23.45
N ALA A 40 -63.98 14.94 -23.36
CA ALA A 40 -63.51 16.29 -23.04
C ALA A 40 -63.06 16.43 -21.58
N LEU A 41 -63.78 15.77 -20.66
CA LEU A 41 -63.39 15.69 -19.25
C LEU A 41 -62.16 14.79 -19.06
N ARG A 42 -61.92 13.78 -19.91
CA ARG A 42 -60.67 12.99 -19.91
C ARG A 42 -59.47 13.71 -20.48
N THR A 43 -59.58 14.60 -21.45
CA THR A 43 -58.38 15.37 -21.87
C THR A 43 -57.86 16.27 -20.76
N VAL A 44 -58.78 16.83 -19.95
CA VAL A 44 -58.45 17.59 -18.74
C VAL A 44 -58.03 16.63 -17.62
N SER A 45 -58.84 15.63 -17.27
CA SER A 45 -58.53 14.73 -16.15
C SER A 45 -57.34 13.79 -16.41
N ALA A 46 -57.08 13.36 -17.64
CA ALA A 46 -55.90 12.57 -17.99
C ALA A 46 -54.64 13.44 -17.99
N THR A 47 -54.70 14.72 -18.36
CA THR A 47 -53.56 15.64 -18.17
C THR A 47 -53.35 16.01 -16.71
N TYR A 48 -54.41 16.12 -15.90
CA TYR A 48 -54.29 16.31 -14.45
C TYR A 48 -53.78 15.05 -13.73
N ALA A 49 -54.28 13.85 -14.08
CA ALA A 49 -53.83 12.58 -13.54
C ALA A 49 -52.38 12.29 -13.94
N THR A 50 -52.00 12.42 -15.21
CA THR A 50 -50.58 12.30 -15.62
C THR A 50 -49.69 13.35 -14.97
N ARG A 51 -50.16 14.58 -14.73
CA ARG A 51 -49.40 15.59 -13.97
C ARG A 51 -49.29 15.25 -12.48
N GLN A 52 -50.32 14.65 -11.89
CA GLN A 52 -50.33 14.24 -10.49
C GLN A 52 -49.44 13.02 -10.28
N ASP A 53 -49.47 12.07 -11.20
CA ASP A 53 -48.57 10.92 -11.25
C ASP A 53 -47.12 11.35 -11.53
N LEU A 54 -46.88 12.30 -12.44
CA LEU A 54 -45.55 12.90 -12.61
C LEU A 54 -45.07 13.60 -11.34
N LYS A 55 -45.94 14.33 -10.64
CA LYS A 55 -45.60 14.99 -9.37
C LYS A 55 -45.30 13.97 -8.28
N ALA A 56 -46.08 12.90 -8.18
CA ALA A 56 -45.84 11.82 -7.23
C ALA A 56 -44.52 11.10 -7.52
N HIS A 57 -44.24 10.82 -8.80
CA HIS A 57 -42.96 10.25 -9.22
C HIS A 57 -41.79 11.22 -8.95
N GLN A 58 -41.96 12.52 -9.19
CA GLN A 58 -40.97 13.54 -8.86
C GLN A 58 -40.73 13.63 -7.35
N GLN A 59 -41.78 13.58 -6.52
CA GLN A 59 -41.67 13.57 -5.06
C GLN A 59 -40.98 12.30 -4.56
N GLN A 60 -41.29 11.14 -5.14
CA GLN A 60 -40.63 9.88 -4.83
C GLN A 60 -39.15 9.92 -5.24
N THR A 61 -38.83 10.46 -6.42
CA THR A 61 -37.45 10.61 -6.89
C THR A 61 -36.67 11.56 -5.99
N ALA A 62 -37.27 12.69 -5.59
CA ALA A 62 -36.68 13.65 -4.66
C ALA A 62 -36.42 13.00 -3.30
N PHE A 63 -37.39 12.25 -2.75
CA PHE A 63 -37.22 11.53 -1.49
C PHE A 63 -36.12 10.46 -1.56
N MET A 64 -36.01 9.72 -2.67
CA MET A 64 -34.92 8.75 -2.87
C MET A 64 -33.55 9.43 -2.99
N ASN A 65 -33.48 10.61 -3.60
CA ASN A 65 -32.26 11.42 -3.63
C ASN A 65 -31.90 11.91 -2.22
N ASP A 66 -32.87 12.41 -1.44
CA ASP A 66 -32.65 12.84 -0.05
C ASP A 66 -32.13 11.69 0.83
N ILE A 67 -32.63 10.47 0.64
CA ILE A 67 -32.11 9.28 1.34
C ILE A 67 -30.67 9.00 0.93
N LYS A 68 -30.37 9.02 -0.37
CA LYS A 68 -29.02 8.75 -0.88
C LYS A 68 -28.00 9.80 -0.39
N ASP A 69 -28.43 11.06 -0.31
CA ASP A 69 -27.62 12.14 0.24
C ASP A 69 -27.38 11.93 1.74
N LEU A 70 -28.40 11.53 2.50
CA LEU A 70 -28.27 11.21 3.92
C LEU A 70 -27.36 9.99 4.18
N GLU A 71 -27.49 8.93 3.39
CA GLU A 71 -26.60 7.76 3.45
C GLU A 71 -25.14 8.16 3.20
N THR A 72 -24.91 9.03 2.22
CA THR A 72 -23.59 9.58 1.93
C THR A 72 -23.05 10.40 3.10
N GLU A 73 -23.87 11.26 3.70
CA GLU A 73 -23.49 12.08 4.86
C GLU A 73 -23.13 11.22 6.08
N ILE A 74 -23.89 10.16 6.34
CA ILE A 74 -23.61 9.21 7.43
C ILE A 74 -22.28 8.48 7.17
N ALA A 75 -22.03 8.02 5.94
CA ALA A 75 -20.79 7.35 5.59
C ALA A 75 -19.57 8.28 5.75
N VAL A 76 -19.67 9.52 5.25
CA VAL A 76 -18.62 10.55 5.40
C VAL A 76 -18.37 10.86 6.87
N SER A 77 -19.42 11.07 7.66
CA SER A 77 -19.31 11.33 9.09
C SER A 77 -18.66 10.17 9.85
N GLY A 78 -18.98 8.93 9.45
CA GLY A 78 -18.34 7.72 9.97
C GLY A 78 -16.84 7.68 9.71
N LEU A 79 -16.41 8.01 8.48
CA LEU A 79 -15.00 8.09 8.10
C LEU A 79 -14.25 9.19 8.87
N ILE A 80 -14.84 10.39 8.98
CA ILE A 80 -14.26 11.51 9.75
C ILE A 80 -14.05 11.09 11.20
N LYS A 81 -15.06 10.47 11.83
CA LYS A 81 -14.94 9.99 13.21
C LYS A 81 -13.82 8.97 13.37
N ASN A 82 -13.71 8.00 12.46
CA ASN A 82 -12.66 6.98 12.52
C ASN A 82 -11.26 7.60 12.40
N ASN A 83 -11.06 8.50 11.44
CA ASN A 83 -9.79 9.18 11.24
C ASN A 83 -9.42 10.07 12.45
N ALA A 84 -10.40 10.78 13.02
CA ALA A 84 -10.20 11.59 14.23
C ALA A 84 -9.79 10.73 15.42
N GLN A 85 -10.38 9.54 15.60
CA GLN A 85 -9.99 8.60 16.65
C GLN A 85 -8.57 8.08 16.45
N ARG A 86 -8.18 7.72 15.21
CA ARG A 86 -6.80 7.30 14.90
C ARG A 86 -5.79 8.40 15.21
N GLN A 87 -6.07 9.63 14.79
CA GLN A 87 -5.22 10.78 15.08
C GLN A 87 -5.08 10.99 16.59
N GLN A 88 -6.19 10.99 17.33
CA GLN A 88 -6.18 11.14 18.78
C GLN A 88 -5.37 10.04 19.47
N HIS A 89 -5.49 8.79 19.02
CA HIS A 89 -4.69 7.68 19.56
C HIS A 89 -3.19 7.84 19.27
N SER A 90 -2.83 8.29 18.07
CA SER A 90 -1.43 8.55 17.70
C SER A 90 -0.84 9.68 18.54
N GLU A 91 -1.53 10.81 18.66
CA GLU A 91 -1.07 11.97 19.45
C GLU A 91 -0.91 11.61 20.93
N PHE A 92 -1.87 10.89 21.50
CA PHE A 92 -1.78 10.44 22.89
C PHE A 92 -0.63 9.44 23.10
N ALA A 93 -0.40 8.54 22.14
CA ALA A 93 0.73 7.61 22.19
C ALA A 93 2.08 8.36 22.15
N GLU A 94 2.23 9.35 21.28
CA GLU A 94 3.44 10.19 21.23
C GLU A 94 3.67 10.96 22.54
N GLN A 95 2.61 11.52 23.13
CA GLN A 95 2.70 12.18 24.45
C GLN A 95 3.18 11.21 25.53
N LEU A 96 2.67 9.97 25.53
CA LEU A 96 3.12 8.93 26.46
C LEU A 96 4.57 8.52 26.20
N ILE A 97 5.03 8.46 24.95
CA ILE A 97 6.44 8.16 24.62
C ILE A 97 7.37 9.26 25.12
N ASN A 98 6.94 10.52 25.08
CA ASN A 98 7.79 11.67 25.40
C ASN A 98 7.68 12.17 26.84
N SER A 99 6.67 11.75 27.62
CA SER A 99 6.48 12.22 29.00
C SER A 99 6.50 11.08 30.02
N LYS A 100 7.50 11.10 30.90
CA LYS A 100 7.59 10.16 32.03
C LYS A 100 6.40 10.30 32.99
N GLU A 101 6.01 11.53 33.31
CA GLU A 101 4.90 11.81 34.23
C GLU A 101 3.56 11.27 33.69
N LEU A 102 3.29 11.44 32.39
CA LEU A 102 2.09 10.89 31.77
C LEU A 102 2.10 9.36 31.80
N ARG A 103 3.26 8.71 31.62
CA ARG A 103 3.38 7.26 31.75
C ARG A 103 3.12 6.76 33.15
N GLU A 104 3.63 7.45 34.17
CA GLU A 104 3.37 7.10 35.57
C GLU A 104 1.88 7.25 35.91
N LYS A 105 1.25 8.32 35.40
CA LYS A 105 -0.19 8.54 35.56
C LYS A 105 -1.03 7.48 34.84
N ALA A 106 -0.69 7.16 33.58
CA ALA A 106 -1.41 6.18 32.78
C ALA A 106 -1.19 4.74 33.24
N GLY A 107 0.02 4.42 33.72
CA GLY A 107 0.38 3.11 34.24
C GLY A 107 -0.25 2.79 35.59
N GLY A 108 -0.52 3.83 36.40
CA GLY A 108 -1.12 3.72 37.71
C GLY A 108 -0.35 2.78 38.67
N ASN A 109 -1.02 2.37 39.73
CA ASN A 109 -0.45 1.47 40.75
C ASN A 109 -0.83 -0.01 40.54
N VAL A 110 -1.19 -0.39 39.32
CA VAL A 110 -1.84 -1.68 39.02
C VAL A 110 -0.82 -2.81 38.80
N PHE A 111 0.25 -2.55 38.03
CA PHE A 111 1.26 -3.57 37.71
C PHE A 111 2.47 -3.48 38.64
N LYS A 112 2.78 -4.59 39.32
CA LYS A 112 3.98 -4.76 40.15
C LYS A 112 4.78 -5.98 39.70
N ASP A 113 6.10 -5.89 39.77
CA ASP A 113 6.97 -7.04 39.57
C ASP A 113 7.00 -7.98 40.80
N LYS A 114 7.77 -9.07 40.72
CA LYS A 114 7.93 -10.06 41.80
C LYS A 114 8.54 -9.46 43.09
N ASN A 115 9.19 -8.31 43.01
CA ASN A 115 9.80 -7.59 44.11
C ASN A 115 8.88 -6.46 44.63
N GLY A 116 7.67 -6.32 44.09
CA GLY A 116 6.71 -5.29 44.45
C GLY A 116 6.95 -3.93 43.80
N LYS A 117 7.93 -3.80 42.89
CA LYS A 117 8.22 -2.54 42.17
C LYS A 117 7.13 -2.28 41.13
N LEU A 118 6.64 -1.05 41.08
CA LEU A 118 5.68 -0.63 40.06
C LEU A 118 6.31 -0.65 38.66
N ILE A 119 5.68 -1.37 37.74
CA ILE A 119 6.05 -1.48 36.32
C ILE A 119 4.95 -0.94 35.38
N GLY A 120 3.91 -0.31 35.93
CA GLY A 120 2.81 0.25 35.16
C GLY A 120 3.26 1.31 34.15
N ALA A 121 4.25 2.13 34.50
CA ALA A 121 4.82 3.13 33.60
C ALA A 121 5.51 2.50 32.38
N ASP A 122 6.19 1.36 32.57
CA ASP A 122 6.84 0.60 31.48
C ASP A 122 5.78 -0.07 30.59
N ALA A 123 4.71 -0.61 31.18
CA ALA A 123 3.57 -1.15 30.44
C ALA A 123 2.85 -0.07 29.60
N ALA A 124 2.68 1.13 30.17
CA ALA A 124 2.12 2.27 29.46
C ALA A 124 3.02 2.72 28.30
N LEU A 125 4.35 2.75 28.48
CA LEU A 125 5.31 3.02 27.41
C LEU A 125 5.20 1.99 26.28
N ALA A 126 5.21 0.69 26.64
CA ALA A 126 5.12 -0.39 25.67
C ALA A 126 3.83 -0.31 24.85
N SER A 127 2.70 -0.03 25.51
CA SER A 127 1.39 0.14 24.86
C SER A 127 1.37 1.35 23.92
N ALA A 128 1.98 2.47 24.32
CA ALA A 128 2.11 3.65 23.49
C ALA A 128 2.98 3.40 22.24
N ILE A 129 4.14 2.74 22.41
CA ILE A 129 5.00 2.34 21.29
C ILE A 129 4.25 1.40 20.33
N ALA A 130 3.54 0.39 20.86
CA ALA A 130 2.77 -0.53 20.04
C ALA A 130 1.66 0.19 19.26
N THR A 131 0.96 1.14 19.89
CA THR A 131 -0.09 1.94 19.25
C THR A 131 0.48 2.82 18.14
N SER A 132 1.53 3.59 18.44
CA SER A 132 2.20 4.46 17.45
C SER A 132 2.71 3.65 16.26
N ARG A 133 3.39 2.51 16.50
CA ARG A 133 3.86 1.63 15.42
C ARG A 133 2.72 1.01 14.61
N SER A 134 1.61 0.65 15.26
CA SER A 134 0.46 0.06 14.57
C SER A 134 -0.23 1.09 13.67
N GLU A 135 -0.48 2.30 14.17
CA GLU A 135 -1.10 3.36 13.37
C GLU A 135 -0.20 3.80 12.22
N TYR A 136 1.11 3.92 12.46
CA TYR A 136 2.09 4.18 11.41
C TYR A 136 2.06 3.10 10.31
N ALA A 137 2.11 1.83 10.72
CA ALA A 137 2.07 0.71 9.77
C ALA A 137 0.77 0.67 8.96
N LYS A 138 -0.38 1.00 9.56
CA LYS A 138 -1.65 1.12 8.84
C LYS A 138 -1.59 2.22 7.78
N SER A 139 -1.05 3.40 8.11
CA SER A 139 -0.92 4.50 7.13
C SER A 139 0.00 4.12 5.96
N VAL A 140 1.08 3.37 6.20
CA VAL A 140 1.93 2.84 5.13
C VAL A 140 1.19 1.81 4.27
N ASP A 141 0.41 0.91 4.88
CA ASP A 141 -0.36 -0.09 4.14
C ASP A 141 -1.49 0.55 3.32
N GLU A 142 -2.19 1.56 3.87
CA GLU A 142 -3.18 2.36 3.14
C GLU A 142 -2.55 3.06 1.93
N ALA A 143 -1.36 3.65 2.08
CA ALA A 143 -0.62 4.21 0.96
C ALA A 143 -0.26 3.14 -0.08
N ARG A 144 0.14 1.93 0.37
CA ARG A 144 0.41 0.79 -0.52
C ARG A 144 -0.83 0.37 -1.30
N GLN A 145 -1.99 0.33 -0.66
CA GLN A 145 -3.27 0.01 -1.32
C GLN A 145 -3.62 1.01 -2.41
N ILE A 146 -3.29 2.30 -2.23
CA ILE A 146 -3.45 3.30 -3.29
C ILE A 146 -2.49 3.00 -4.46
N ILE A 147 -1.21 2.73 -4.18
CA ILE A 147 -0.21 2.37 -5.19
C ILE A 147 -0.66 1.15 -6.00
N GLU A 148 -1.18 0.11 -5.34
CA GLU A 148 -1.70 -1.10 -5.97
C GLU A 148 -2.98 -0.83 -6.77
N HIS A 149 -3.94 -0.09 -6.21
CA HIS A 149 -5.22 0.21 -6.86
C HIS A 149 -5.05 0.93 -8.20
N TYR A 150 -4.14 1.91 -8.25
CA TYR A 150 -3.85 2.67 -9.45
C TYR A 150 -2.81 1.99 -10.37
N GLY A 151 -2.26 0.84 -9.96
CA GLY A 151 -1.33 0.07 -10.78
C GLY A 151 -0.07 0.83 -11.17
N LEU A 152 0.54 1.55 -10.22
CA LEU A 152 1.70 2.40 -10.49
C LEU A 152 2.84 1.61 -11.13
N SER A 153 3.45 2.19 -12.16
CA SER A 153 4.60 1.62 -12.86
C SER A 153 5.86 1.59 -12.00
N SER A 154 6.87 0.82 -12.41
CA SER A 154 8.17 0.78 -11.73
C SER A 154 8.81 2.17 -11.63
N GLU A 155 8.77 2.94 -12.72
CA GLU A 155 9.27 4.32 -12.77
C GLU A 155 8.53 5.23 -11.78
N GLN A 156 7.19 5.15 -11.72
CA GLN A 156 6.39 5.94 -10.79
C GLN A 156 6.70 5.60 -9.33
N ARG A 157 6.83 4.31 -9.00
CA ARG A 157 7.21 3.88 -7.65
C ARG A 157 8.63 4.31 -7.29
N GLN A 158 9.58 4.21 -8.21
CA GLN A 158 10.95 4.67 -8.02
C GLN A 158 10.99 6.19 -7.74
N ASP A 159 10.27 6.98 -8.54
CA ASP A 159 10.18 8.43 -8.37
C ASP A 159 9.56 8.82 -7.02
N LEU A 160 8.50 8.11 -6.57
CA LEU A 160 7.89 8.32 -5.27
C LEU A 160 8.83 7.90 -4.12
N ALA A 161 9.46 6.74 -4.22
CA ALA A 161 10.41 6.24 -3.21
C ALA A 161 11.56 7.23 -2.98
N LEU A 162 12.13 7.76 -4.07
CA LEU A 162 13.22 8.73 -4.04
C LEU A 162 12.75 10.16 -3.76
N GLY A 163 11.44 10.41 -3.69
CA GLY A 163 10.89 11.73 -3.42
C GLY A 163 11.12 12.74 -4.55
N ARG A 164 11.29 12.25 -5.79
CA ARG A 164 11.67 13.07 -6.96
C ARG A 164 10.49 13.78 -7.61
N LYS A 165 9.32 13.13 -7.65
CA LYS A 165 8.14 13.64 -8.35
C LYS A 165 6.86 13.36 -7.56
N THR A 166 5.84 14.13 -7.85
CA THR A 166 4.45 13.80 -7.49
C THR A 166 3.78 13.13 -8.69
N ILE A 167 2.91 12.16 -8.41
CA ILE A 167 2.19 11.39 -9.44
C ILE A 167 0.72 11.81 -9.43
N PRO A 168 0.23 12.51 -10.47
CA PRO A 168 -1.20 12.75 -10.63
C PRO A 168 -1.88 11.46 -11.08
N LEU A 169 -2.99 11.13 -10.43
CA LEU A 169 -3.81 9.95 -10.67
C LEU A 169 -5.21 10.36 -11.11
N SER A 170 -5.98 9.42 -11.64
CA SER A 170 -7.37 9.67 -12.02
C SER A 170 -8.22 10.04 -10.78
N GLY A 171 -9.32 10.77 -11.01
CA GLY A 171 -10.18 11.22 -9.91
C GLY A 171 -9.64 12.40 -9.09
N GLY A 172 -8.57 13.06 -9.55
CA GLY A 172 -8.00 14.24 -8.89
C GLY A 172 -7.08 13.91 -7.70
N VAL A 173 -6.69 12.64 -7.54
CA VAL A 173 -5.73 12.22 -6.52
C VAL A 173 -4.30 12.59 -6.95
N ILE A 174 -3.50 13.12 -6.03
CA ILE A 174 -2.08 13.40 -6.26
C ILE A 174 -1.29 12.67 -5.17
N LEU A 175 -0.44 11.72 -5.56
CA LEU A 175 0.50 11.09 -4.64
C LEU A 175 1.80 11.87 -4.62
N GLY A 176 2.12 12.45 -3.47
CA GLY A 176 3.35 13.18 -3.26
C GLY A 176 4.43 12.33 -2.63
N GLY A 177 5.65 12.47 -3.16
CA GLY A 177 6.86 11.93 -2.52
C GLY A 177 7.29 12.67 -1.25
N ASP A 178 6.53 13.68 -0.80
CA ASP A 178 6.69 14.38 0.48
C ASP A 178 6.00 13.64 1.65
N SER A 179 5.03 12.78 1.35
CA SER A 179 4.41 11.90 2.34
C SER A 179 5.33 10.72 2.67
N ILE A 180 5.80 10.66 3.92
CA ILE A 180 6.65 9.56 4.40
C ILE A 180 5.99 8.19 4.21
N PHE A 181 4.67 8.10 4.38
CA PHE A 181 3.92 6.87 4.20
C PHE A 181 3.92 6.40 2.74
N VAL A 182 3.76 7.33 1.79
CA VAL A 182 3.81 7.06 0.34
C VAL A 182 5.22 6.63 -0.06
N ARG A 183 6.24 7.31 0.46
CA ARG A 183 7.65 6.94 0.21
C ARG A 183 7.95 5.54 0.72
N GLU A 184 7.63 5.23 1.98
CA GLU A 184 7.87 3.89 2.55
C GLU A 184 7.13 2.79 1.81
N ALA A 185 5.85 3.02 1.46
CA ALA A 185 5.08 2.08 0.67
C ALA A 185 5.71 1.85 -0.71
N SER A 186 6.16 2.93 -1.36
CA SER A 186 6.84 2.86 -2.65
C SER A 186 8.18 2.13 -2.55
N ILE A 187 8.98 2.35 -1.50
CA ILE A 187 10.23 1.62 -1.25
C ILE A 187 9.94 0.12 -1.12
N LYS A 188 8.97 -0.28 -0.29
CA LYS A 188 8.62 -1.69 -0.09
C LYS A 188 8.23 -2.36 -1.39
N GLU A 189 7.32 -1.75 -2.15
CA GLU A 189 6.85 -2.29 -3.42
C GLU A 189 7.97 -2.33 -4.47
N GLN A 190 8.81 -1.30 -4.51
CA GLN A 190 9.90 -1.22 -5.47
C GLN A 190 11.02 -2.21 -5.18
N VAL A 191 11.35 -2.45 -3.91
CA VAL A 191 12.33 -3.49 -3.53
C VAL A 191 11.77 -4.89 -3.80
N LYS A 192 10.46 -5.10 -3.61
CA LYS A 192 9.79 -6.37 -3.85
C LYS A 192 9.71 -6.73 -5.34
N TYR A 193 9.36 -5.76 -6.20
CA TYR A 193 9.04 -6.02 -7.60
C TYR A 193 10.02 -5.44 -8.62
N GLY A 194 10.81 -4.43 -8.24
CA GLY A 194 11.75 -3.74 -9.12
C GLY A 194 12.93 -4.61 -9.55
N THR A 195 13.73 -4.15 -10.49
CA THR A 195 14.95 -4.81 -10.95
C THR A 195 16.10 -4.63 -9.95
N ALA A 196 17.15 -5.42 -10.09
CA ALA A 196 18.36 -5.25 -9.26
C ALA A 196 18.96 -3.85 -9.40
N ALA A 197 18.88 -3.24 -10.60
CA ALA A 197 19.38 -1.88 -10.84
C ALA A 197 18.57 -0.83 -10.08
N GLU A 198 17.24 -0.91 -10.11
CA GLU A 198 16.35 0.00 -9.39
C GLU A 198 16.55 -0.10 -7.88
N VAL A 199 16.71 -1.33 -7.35
CA VAL A 199 17.03 -1.53 -5.93
C VAL A 199 18.42 -1.01 -5.57
N ALA A 200 19.40 -1.16 -6.46
CA ALA A 200 20.73 -0.60 -6.25
C ALA A 200 20.74 0.93 -6.25
N GLU A 201 19.86 1.58 -7.02
CA GLU A 201 19.65 3.03 -6.96
C GLU A 201 19.05 3.44 -5.60
N LEU A 202 18.01 2.74 -5.11
CA LEU A 202 17.46 2.98 -3.78
C LEU A 202 18.51 2.85 -2.67
N LEU A 203 19.37 1.82 -2.75
CA LEU A 203 20.49 1.62 -1.83
C LEU A 203 21.49 2.77 -1.84
N SER A 204 21.68 3.39 -3.00
CA SER A 204 22.65 4.45 -3.21
C SER A 204 22.11 5.83 -2.83
N GLU A 205 20.81 6.08 -3.00
CA GLU A 205 20.27 7.44 -2.94
C GLU A 205 19.32 7.70 -1.78
N LEU A 206 18.76 6.67 -1.14
CA LEU A 206 17.80 6.90 -0.06
C LEU A 206 18.45 7.59 1.16
N PRO A 207 17.77 8.58 1.75
CA PRO A 207 18.19 9.19 3.02
C PRO A 207 18.32 8.16 4.15
N LEU A 208 19.12 8.49 5.16
CA LEU A 208 19.41 7.59 6.29
C LEU A 208 18.16 7.16 7.08
N GLU A 209 17.12 8.00 7.10
CA GLU A 209 15.86 7.69 7.78
C GLU A 209 15.13 6.47 7.19
N PHE A 210 15.35 6.15 5.91
CA PHE A 210 14.73 5.01 5.24
C PHE A 210 15.55 3.71 5.31
N ARG A 211 16.70 3.69 6.01
CA ARG A 211 17.57 2.51 6.04
C ARG A 211 16.90 1.32 6.72
N SER A 212 16.10 1.57 7.77
CA SER A 212 15.35 0.52 8.45
C SER A 212 14.31 -0.13 7.53
N VAL A 213 13.53 0.68 6.79
CA VAL A 213 12.55 0.15 5.83
C VAL A 213 13.22 -0.52 4.63
N LEU A 214 14.35 0.02 4.16
CA LEU A 214 15.08 -0.57 3.04
C LEU A 214 15.66 -1.94 3.41
N ALA A 215 16.28 -2.06 4.59
CA ALA A 215 16.83 -3.32 5.08
C ALA A 215 15.74 -4.39 5.29
N SER A 216 14.60 -4.04 5.90
CA SER A 216 13.49 -4.98 6.06
C SER A 216 12.87 -5.37 4.71
N SER A 217 12.70 -4.42 3.80
CA SER A 217 12.18 -4.68 2.46
C SER A 217 13.09 -5.62 1.66
N LEU A 218 14.42 -5.44 1.77
CA LEU A 218 15.39 -6.34 1.14
C LEU A 218 15.27 -7.77 1.70
N ALA A 219 15.13 -7.90 3.03
CA ALA A 219 14.95 -9.19 3.68
C ALA A 219 13.68 -9.93 3.21
N GLU A 220 12.61 -9.19 2.92
CA GLU A 220 11.32 -9.73 2.50
C GLU A 220 11.18 -9.95 0.98
N SER A 221 11.94 -9.21 0.15
CA SER A 221 11.78 -9.18 -1.32
C SER A 221 12.17 -10.44 -2.08
N GLY A 222 13.00 -11.30 -1.49
CA GLY A 222 13.59 -12.43 -2.20
C GLY A 222 14.61 -12.03 -3.29
N ILE A 223 15.06 -10.77 -3.36
CA ILE A 223 16.02 -10.29 -4.37
C ILE A 223 17.32 -11.12 -4.39
N LYS A 224 17.73 -11.67 -3.24
CA LYS A 224 18.87 -12.58 -3.13
C LYS A 224 18.80 -13.80 -4.06
N ASN A 225 17.61 -14.22 -4.48
CA ASN A 225 17.43 -15.37 -5.37
C ASN A 225 17.90 -15.06 -6.80
N ARG A 226 17.84 -13.78 -7.18
CA ARG A 226 18.22 -13.24 -8.49
C ARG A 226 19.45 -12.31 -8.47
N ALA A 227 19.97 -12.02 -7.28
CA ALA A 227 21.19 -11.26 -7.03
C ALA A 227 21.78 -11.70 -5.69
N SER A 228 22.53 -12.81 -5.68
CA SER A 228 23.01 -13.44 -4.43
C SER A 228 23.84 -12.53 -3.52
N PHE A 229 24.47 -11.51 -4.11
CA PHE A 229 25.25 -10.48 -3.42
C PHE A 229 24.36 -9.45 -2.71
N MET A 230 23.08 -9.33 -3.06
CA MET A 230 22.09 -8.49 -2.36
C MET A 230 21.42 -9.25 -1.21
N GLY A 231 22.25 -9.92 -0.40
CA GLY A 231 21.81 -10.86 0.65
C GLY A 231 22.05 -10.35 2.07
N GLY A 232 22.16 -11.29 3.02
CA GLY A 232 22.17 -11.01 4.46
C GLY A 232 23.24 -10.01 4.93
N LYS A 233 24.48 -10.08 4.40
CA LYS A 233 25.52 -9.10 4.74
C LYS A 233 25.13 -7.69 4.28
N LEU A 234 24.62 -7.53 3.04
CA LEU A 234 24.19 -6.23 2.54
C LEU A 234 23.05 -5.65 3.39
N ILE A 235 22.09 -6.50 3.78
CA ILE A 235 20.97 -6.10 4.63
C ILE A 235 21.47 -5.56 5.97
N ASP A 236 22.45 -6.23 6.59
CA ASP A 236 23.06 -5.80 7.84
C ASP A 236 23.82 -4.47 7.68
N ASP A 237 24.66 -4.36 6.65
CA ASP A 237 25.46 -3.16 6.37
C ASP A 237 24.55 -1.94 6.03
N VAL A 238 23.44 -2.16 5.34
CA VAL A 238 22.39 -1.14 5.12
C VAL A 238 21.73 -0.73 6.43
N GLY A 239 21.36 -1.69 7.27
CA GLY A 239 20.75 -1.44 8.58
C GLY A 239 21.67 -0.66 9.54
N LYS A 240 22.99 -0.86 9.43
CA LYS A 240 24.03 -0.11 10.16
C LYS A 240 24.34 1.27 9.55
N GLY A 241 23.85 1.57 8.35
CA GLY A 241 24.14 2.81 7.65
C GLY A 241 25.56 2.88 7.08
N GLU A 242 26.14 1.73 6.72
CA GLU A 242 27.45 1.61 6.09
C GLU A 242 27.37 1.83 4.57
N ILE A 243 26.24 1.49 3.94
CA ILE A 243 25.97 1.80 2.53
C ILE A 243 25.25 3.15 2.45
N ARG A 244 25.95 4.21 2.02
CA ARG A 244 25.37 5.58 1.97
C ARG A 244 25.27 6.14 0.58
N ASN A 245 26.06 5.62 -0.36
CA ASN A 245 26.14 6.10 -1.73
C ASN A 245 26.50 4.96 -2.69
N ARG A 246 26.54 5.28 -3.99
CA ARG A 246 26.88 4.32 -5.04
C ARG A 246 28.28 3.73 -4.88
N GLY A 247 29.24 4.52 -4.43
CA GLY A 247 30.62 4.08 -4.18
C GLY A 247 30.71 3.03 -3.08
N ASP A 248 30.03 3.26 -1.95
CA ASP A 248 29.95 2.28 -0.86
C ASP A 248 29.32 0.98 -1.34
N LEU A 249 28.26 1.07 -2.15
CA LEU A 249 27.58 -0.09 -2.72
C LEU A 249 28.47 -0.87 -3.69
N MET A 250 29.19 -0.19 -4.59
CA MET A 250 30.12 -0.85 -5.51
C MET A 250 31.31 -1.48 -4.77
N ASN A 251 31.83 -0.81 -3.73
CA ASN A 251 32.85 -1.37 -2.86
C ASN A 251 32.35 -2.64 -2.17
N TYR A 252 31.12 -2.62 -1.64
CA TYR A 252 30.51 -3.81 -1.06
C TYR A 252 30.39 -4.96 -2.07
N PHE A 253 29.93 -4.71 -3.31
CA PHE A 253 29.86 -5.74 -4.34
C PHE A 253 31.24 -6.27 -4.74
N ALA A 254 32.24 -5.41 -4.82
CA ALA A 254 33.62 -5.81 -5.10
C ALA A 254 34.25 -6.63 -3.96
N GLU A 255 34.02 -6.25 -2.70
CA GLU A 255 34.42 -7.05 -1.54
C GLU A 255 33.70 -8.39 -1.50
N TRP A 256 32.41 -8.39 -1.83
CA TRP A 256 31.64 -9.62 -1.96
C TRP A 256 32.32 -10.52 -2.98
N LEU A 257 32.64 -10.00 -4.19
CA LEU A 257 33.38 -10.66 -5.28
C LEU A 257 34.78 -11.12 -4.88
N GLN A 258 35.49 -10.37 -4.04
CA GLN A 258 36.84 -10.69 -3.58
C GLN A 258 36.83 -11.85 -2.57
N GLY A 259 35.93 -11.79 -1.58
CA GLY A 259 35.89 -12.74 -0.46
C GLY A 259 35.07 -14.01 -0.71
N GLY A 260 34.16 -14.01 -1.67
CA GLY A 260 33.21 -15.11 -1.86
C GLY A 260 33.81 -16.35 -2.54
N LYS A 261 33.32 -17.52 -2.12
CA LYS A 261 33.57 -18.81 -2.77
C LYS A 261 32.33 -19.16 -3.60
N TYR A 262 32.24 -18.63 -4.83
CA TYR A 262 31.05 -18.80 -5.66
C TYR A 262 30.95 -20.22 -6.17
N LYS A 263 29.81 -20.83 -5.92
CA LYS A 263 29.35 -21.98 -6.67
C LYS A 263 28.76 -21.48 -7.99
N PRO A 264 29.14 -22.03 -9.16
CA PRO A 264 28.54 -21.69 -10.44
C PRO A 264 27.01 -21.70 -10.40
N GLU A 265 26.41 -22.65 -9.66
CA GLU A 265 24.97 -22.77 -9.45
C GLU A 265 24.35 -21.51 -8.82
N THR A 266 25.04 -20.88 -7.87
CA THR A 266 24.54 -19.71 -7.16
C THR A 266 24.63 -18.45 -8.03
N LEU A 267 25.67 -18.33 -8.83
CA LEU A 267 25.84 -17.17 -9.70
C LEU A 267 24.97 -17.31 -10.97
N ALA A 268 24.70 -18.53 -11.44
CA ALA A 268 23.87 -18.79 -12.62
C ALA A 268 22.44 -18.23 -12.52
N SER A 269 21.86 -18.13 -11.32
CA SER A 269 20.52 -17.56 -11.12
C SER A 269 20.50 -16.02 -11.12
N THR A 270 21.63 -15.37 -11.38
CA THR A 270 21.74 -13.90 -11.34
C THR A 270 21.14 -13.29 -12.60
N ASP A 271 20.22 -12.33 -12.41
CA ASP A 271 19.57 -11.63 -13.52
C ASP A 271 20.54 -10.68 -14.24
N ALA A 272 20.23 -10.35 -15.50
CA ALA A 272 21.09 -9.50 -16.34
C ALA A 272 21.48 -8.17 -15.67
N ASP A 273 20.53 -7.47 -15.04
CA ASP A 273 20.81 -6.20 -14.36
C ASP A 273 21.70 -6.38 -13.13
N ALA A 274 21.58 -7.51 -12.43
CA ALA A 274 22.45 -7.82 -11.31
C ALA A 274 23.88 -8.15 -11.79
N VAL A 275 24.05 -8.82 -12.93
CA VAL A 275 25.37 -9.02 -13.54
C VAL A 275 26.00 -7.68 -13.95
N LYS A 276 25.21 -6.73 -14.49
CA LYS A 276 25.72 -5.37 -14.79
C LYS A 276 26.26 -4.65 -13.55
N LEU A 277 25.62 -4.80 -12.39
CA LEU A 277 26.12 -4.24 -11.13
C LEU A 277 27.47 -4.84 -10.70
N LEU A 278 27.66 -6.13 -10.94
CA LEU A 278 28.95 -6.79 -10.68
C LEU A 278 30.03 -6.27 -11.63
N ILE A 279 29.71 -6.11 -12.92
CA ILE A 279 30.60 -5.51 -13.91
C ILE A 279 31.00 -4.09 -13.48
N GLU A 280 30.03 -3.27 -13.07
CA GLU A 280 30.27 -1.92 -12.58
C GLU A 280 31.23 -1.94 -11.39
N ALA A 281 30.96 -2.76 -10.37
CA ALA A 281 31.81 -2.90 -9.20
C ALA A 281 33.26 -3.28 -9.55
N VAL A 282 33.44 -4.16 -10.55
CA VAL A 282 34.77 -4.59 -11.03
C VAL A 282 35.53 -3.48 -11.77
N ASN A 283 34.80 -2.57 -12.42
CA ASN A 283 35.38 -1.44 -13.17
C ASN A 283 35.64 -0.21 -12.29
N THR A 284 34.84 -0.01 -11.24
CA THR A 284 34.94 1.18 -10.39
C THR A 284 35.82 0.98 -9.16
N THR A 285 36.27 -0.25 -8.88
CA THR A 285 37.06 -0.58 -7.69
C THR A 285 38.33 -1.34 -8.04
N SER A 286 39.34 -1.23 -7.17
CA SER A 286 40.62 -1.94 -7.28
C SER A 286 40.77 -3.07 -6.25
N VAL A 287 39.68 -3.46 -5.58
CA VAL A 287 39.68 -4.45 -4.48
C VAL A 287 39.95 -5.87 -5.00
N ILE A 288 39.57 -6.18 -6.23
CA ILE A 288 39.61 -7.54 -6.79
C ILE A 288 40.98 -7.85 -7.37
N THR A 289 41.65 -8.89 -6.83
CA THR A 289 42.98 -9.30 -7.28
C THR A 289 42.94 -10.05 -8.61
N ASP A 290 44.04 -10.04 -9.37
CA ASP A 290 44.14 -10.74 -10.67
C ASP A 290 43.81 -12.23 -10.56
N LYS A 291 44.33 -12.89 -9.51
CA LYS A 291 43.99 -14.28 -9.21
C LYS A 291 42.48 -14.46 -9.05
N LYS A 292 41.83 -13.54 -8.34
CA LYS A 292 40.40 -13.61 -8.10
C LYS A 292 39.59 -13.32 -9.37
N ARG A 293 40.05 -12.41 -10.23
CA ARG A 293 39.46 -12.16 -11.55
C ARG A 293 39.46 -13.45 -12.39
N GLN A 294 40.57 -14.17 -12.40
CA GLN A 294 40.66 -15.48 -13.07
C GLN A 294 39.70 -16.50 -12.47
N ASP A 295 39.63 -16.62 -11.14
CA ASP A 295 38.68 -17.53 -10.47
C ASP A 295 37.22 -17.23 -10.89
N ILE A 296 36.83 -15.94 -10.93
CA ILE A 296 35.49 -15.54 -11.35
C ILE A 296 35.27 -15.89 -12.84
N LYS A 297 36.27 -15.67 -13.69
CA LYS A 297 36.23 -16.01 -15.13
C LYS A 297 35.96 -17.49 -15.34
N ASP A 298 36.59 -18.36 -14.55
CA ASP A 298 36.42 -19.81 -14.62
C ASP A 298 35.01 -20.24 -14.16
N VAL A 299 34.47 -19.60 -13.13
CA VAL A 299 33.07 -19.79 -12.70
C VAL A 299 32.11 -19.40 -13.81
N ILE A 300 32.29 -18.22 -14.43
CA ILE A 300 31.44 -17.76 -15.52
C ILE A 300 31.53 -18.69 -16.74
N ASN A 301 32.72 -19.16 -17.10
CA ASN A 301 32.90 -20.14 -18.16
C ASN A 301 32.11 -21.42 -17.88
N THR A 302 32.14 -21.90 -16.63
CA THR A 302 31.35 -23.06 -16.21
C THR A 302 29.85 -22.80 -16.37
N ILE A 303 29.35 -21.63 -15.97
CA ILE A 303 27.92 -21.26 -16.12
C ILE A 303 27.49 -21.26 -17.60
N LEU A 304 28.33 -20.70 -18.48
CA LEU A 304 28.00 -20.57 -19.90
C LEU A 304 28.11 -21.90 -20.66
N THR A 305 29.04 -22.78 -20.27
CA THR A 305 29.35 -24.02 -21.01
C THR A 305 28.67 -25.27 -20.45
N ASP A 306 28.38 -25.31 -19.15
CA ASP A 306 27.65 -26.44 -18.56
C ASP A 306 26.19 -26.41 -19.05
N ARG A 307 25.77 -27.50 -19.71
CA ARG A 307 24.45 -27.60 -20.34
C ARG A 307 23.30 -27.45 -19.34
N ARG A 308 23.46 -27.89 -18.09
CA ARG A 308 22.40 -27.82 -17.07
C ARG A 308 22.33 -26.41 -16.47
N LEU A 309 23.47 -25.78 -16.21
CA LEU A 309 23.51 -24.42 -15.69
C LEU A 309 23.04 -23.42 -16.73
N SER A 310 23.61 -23.47 -17.94
CA SER A 310 23.30 -22.56 -19.04
C SER A 310 21.82 -22.61 -19.46
N ALA A 311 21.14 -23.75 -19.29
CA ALA A 311 19.70 -23.88 -19.51
C ALA A 311 18.84 -23.07 -18.51
N ASN A 312 19.37 -22.79 -17.31
CA ASN A 312 18.67 -22.03 -16.28
C ASN A 312 18.97 -20.51 -16.34
N VAL A 313 19.89 -20.09 -17.21
CA VAL A 313 20.26 -18.68 -17.41
C VAL A 313 19.44 -18.11 -18.55
N THR A 314 18.83 -16.94 -18.34
CA THR A 314 18.14 -16.21 -19.41
C THR A 314 19.12 -15.73 -20.48
N ASP A 315 18.68 -15.57 -21.72
CA ASP A 315 19.57 -15.14 -22.81
C ASP A 315 20.17 -13.74 -22.54
N ALA A 316 19.39 -12.84 -21.96
CA ALA A 316 19.89 -11.53 -21.52
C ALA A 316 20.98 -11.66 -20.44
N ALA A 317 20.83 -12.57 -19.48
CA ALA A 317 21.86 -12.78 -18.47
C ALA A 317 23.12 -13.45 -19.06
N LYS A 318 22.98 -14.36 -20.03
CA LYS A 318 24.12 -14.96 -20.74
C LYS A 318 24.98 -13.90 -21.43
N GLU A 319 24.36 -12.98 -22.15
CA GLU A 319 25.07 -11.85 -22.78
C GLU A 319 25.85 -11.03 -21.74
N GLN A 320 25.22 -10.72 -20.60
CA GLN A 320 25.91 -9.99 -19.54
C GLN A 320 27.04 -10.80 -18.90
N PHE A 321 26.89 -12.12 -18.76
CA PHE A 321 27.96 -12.99 -18.29
C PHE A 321 29.14 -13.06 -19.28
N GLU A 322 28.87 -13.09 -20.58
CA GLU A 322 29.92 -13.01 -21.60
C GLU A 322 30.68 -11.68 -21.53
N ASN A 323 29.96 -10.57 -21.40
CA ASN A 323 30.56 -9.25 -21.19
C ASN A 323 31.40 -9.22 -19.92
N PHE A 324 30.88 -9.76 -18.81
CA PHE A 324 31.59 -9.83 -17.55
C PHE A 324 32.89 -10.63 -17.68
N ARG A 325 32.84 -11.79 -18.34
CA ARG A 325 34.02 -12.61 -18.62
C ARG A 325 35.09 -11.88 -19.43
N ASN A 326 34.69 -11.03 -20.38
CA ASN A 326 35.62 -10.32 -21.25
C ASN A 326 36.31 -9.15 -20.53
N ILE A 327 35.68 -8.59 -19.49
CA ILE A 327 36.21 -7.51 -18.66
C ILE A 327 37.19 -8.03 -17.59
N LEU A 328 37.00 -9.27 -17.13
CA LEU A 328 37.86 -9.96 -16.16
C LEU A 328 39.17 -10.45 -16.78
#